data_AF-A0A920AIY0-F1
#
_entry.id   AF-A0A920AIY0-F1
#
_cell.length_a   1.000
_cell.length_b   1.000
_cell.length_c   1.000
_cell.angle_alpha   90.00
_cell.angle_beta   90.00
_cell.angle_gamma   90.00
#
_symmetry.space_group_name_H-M   'P 1'
#
loop_
_entity.id
_entity.type
_entity.pdbx_description
1 polymer ?
#
loop_
_entity_poly.entity_id
_entity_poly.type
_entity_poly.pdbx_seq_one_letter_code
_entity_poly.pdbx_strand_id
1 'polypeptide(L)'
;MSYDDPRIKYFYASKHTLLYEARNQAIEKSKGEFIAFLDVDDWWESDKLAIQLAHFEDQNVGLVCTNYNVFYEGAGWARPFWSGLKPSGFILKDLLNDYHVGLLTILFRRSTYDSLGGFDSRYHVIGDMDFSMRLAEQWKIQTVNQVVAHYRKHTTNESELKRNMYLEELKIWTVEAKVRLKQTHSLSLMNLEKLILYLEGQNAVIKGDYLITITKLYQLFPSIQFFKLFLQATLPSSLINFLNKIKHIFF
;
A
#
# COMPACT_ATOMS: atom_id res chain seq x y z
N MET A 1 -6.02 20.34 -20.25
CA MET A 1 -7.43 19.89 -20.20
C MET A 1 -8.27 21.05 -19.68
N SER A 2 -9.43 21.32 -20.26
CA SER A 2 -10.40 22.27 -19.67
C SER A 2 -11.24 21.54 -18.62
N TYR A 3 -11.73 22.25 -17.61
CA TYR A 3 -12.71 21.71 -16.66
C TYR A 3 -14.06 21.35 -17.33
N ASP A 4 -14.29 21.83 -18.55
CA ASP A 4 -15.49 21.53 -19.35
C ASP A 4 -15.35 20.27 -20.23
N ASP A 5 -14.28 19.48 -20.06
CA ASP A 5 -14.13 18.23 -20.80
C ASP A 5 -15.26 17.26 -20.41
N PRO A 6 -16.11 16.80 -21.36
CA PRO A 6 -17.28 15.98 -21.06
C PRO A 6 -16.94 14.60 -20.47
N ARG A 7 -15.67 14.18 -20.54
CA ARG A 7 -15.17 12.96 -19.90
C ARG A 7 -15.02 13.14 -18.38
N ILE A 8 -14.85 14.37 -17.91
CA ILE A 8 -14.71 14.70 -16.49
C ILE A 8 -16.12 14.88 -15.90
N LYS A 9 -16.41 14.13 -14.83
CA LYS A 9 -17.68 14.22 -14.11
C LYS A 9 -17.39 14.45 -12.64
N TYR A 10 -17.86 15.59 -12.13
CA TYR A 10 -17.69 15.97 -10.75
C TYR A 10 -18.87 15.49 -9.90
N PHE A 11 -18.58 14.91 -8.74
CA PHE A 11 -19.55 14.52 -7.75
C PHE A 11 -19.09 15.03 -6.38
N TYR A 12 -19.97 15.74 -5.68
CA TYR A 12 -19.70 16.24 -4.33
C TYR A 12 -20.39 15.34 -3.30
N ALA A 13 -19.63 14.84 -2.33
CA ALA A 13 -20.17 14.06 -1.23
C ALA A 13 -20.90 14.97 -0.22
N SER A 14 -22.06 14.53 0.27
CA SER A 14 -22.87 15.31 1.23
C SER A 14 -22.28 15.35 2.64
N LYS A 15 -21.35 14.44 2.95
CA LYS A 15 -20.64 14.35 4.23
C LYS A 15 -19.23 13.84 4.00
N HIS A 16 -18.33 14.16 4.92
CA HIS A 16 -17.02 13.54 4.98
C HIS A 16 -17.13 12.09 5.45
N THR A 17 -16.41 11.17 4.81
CA THR A 17 -16.41 9.73 5.08
C THR A 17 -14.98 9.20 5.13
N LEU A 18 -14.80 7.93 5.54
CA LEU A 18 -13.51 7.28 5.42
C LEU A 18 -13.12 7.13 3.93
N LEU A 19 -11.81 7.12 3.68
CA LEU A 19 -11.25 7.19 2.33
C LEU A 19 -11.80 6.10 1.40
N TYR A 20 -11.92 4.86 1.90
CA TYR A 20 -12.42 3.76 1.08
C TYR A 20 -13.95 3.71 0.95
N GLU A 21 -14.70 4.31 1.89
CA GLU A 21 -16.13 4.58 1.68
C GLU A 21 -16.31 5.59 0.53
N ALA A 22 -15.54 6.68 0.52
CA ALA A 22 -15.58 7.66 -0.57
C ALA A 22 -15.18 7.05 -1.92
N ARG A 23 -14.18 6.16 -1.95
CA ARG A 23 -13.76 5.44 -3.17
C ARG A 23 -14.84 4.50 -3.70
N ASN A 24 -15.53 3.76 -2.82
CA ASN A 24 -16.69 2.95 -3.21
C ASN A 24 -17.80 3.83 -3.83
N GLN A 25 -18.15 4.95 -3.18
CA GLN A 25 -19.14 5.89 -3.72
C GLN A 25 -18.73 6.46 -5.09
N ALA A 26 -17.45 6.75 -5.30
CA ALA A 26 -16.94 7.19 -6.60
C ALA A 26 -17.05 6.09 -7.67
N ILE A 27 -16.73 4.83 -7.33
CA ILE A 27 -16.87 3.69 -8.25
C ILE A 27 -18.33 3.50 -8.67
N GLU A 28 -19.30 3.66 -7.76
CA GLU A 28 -20.73 3.56 -8.08
C GLU A 28 -21.19 4.61 -9.12
N LYS A 29 -20.54 5.79 -9.16
CA LYS A 29 -20.82 6.82 -10.17
C LYS A 29 -20.11 6.59 -11.50
N SER A 30 -19.08 5.75 -11.52
CA SER A 30 -18.30 5.45 -12.71
C SER A 30 -19.00 4.40 -13.59
N LYS A 31 -18.72 4.42 -14.90
CA LYS A 31 -19.32 3.49 -15.88
C LYS A 31 -18.29 2.65 -16.64
N GLY A 32 -17.01 2.82 -16.36
CA GLY A 32 -15.93 2.09 -17.03
C GLY A 32 -15.96 0.61 -16.66
N GLU A 33 -15.57 -0.24 -17.61
CA GLU A 33 -15.27 -1.66 -17.37
C GLU A 33 -14.03 -1.81 -16.47
N PHE A 34 -13.05 -0.93 -16.63
CA PHE A 34 -11.84 -0.88 -15.82
C PHE A 34 -11.84 0.34 -14.90
N ILE A 35 -11.29 0.17 -13.71
CA ILE A 35 -11.20 1.19 -12.66
C ILE A 35 -9.74 1.43 -12.31
N ALA A 36 -9.36 2.71 -12.22
CA ALA A 36 -8.07 3.15 -11.75
C ALA A 36 -8.23 4.40 -10.87
N PHE A 37 -7.19 4.71 -10.10
CA PHE A 37 -7.22 5.76 -9.08
C PHE A 37 -6.05 6.71 -9.23
N LEU A 38 -6.34 8.01 -9.13
CA LEU A 38 -5.33 9.06 -9.10
C LEU A 38 -5.69 10.02 -7.96
N ASP A 39 -4.84 10.05 -6.93
CA ASP A 39 -4.98 11.02 -5.85
C ASP A 39 -4.53 12.42 -6.34
N VAL A 40 -5.03 13.47 -5.71
CA VAL A 40 -4.93 14.86 -6.21
C VAL A 40 -3.50 15.44 -6.16
N ASP A 41 -2.61 14.79 -5.40
CA ASP A 41 -1.20 15.13 -5.21
C ASP A 41 -0.26 14.35 -6.15
N ASP A 42 -0.76 13.34 -6.85
CA ASP A 42 0.00 12.43 -7.72
C ASP A 42 -0.17 12.74 -9.22
N TRP A 43 0.62 12.09 -10.07
CA TRP A 43 0.42 12.14 -11.54
C TRP A 43 0.82 10.85 -12.25
N TRP A 44 0.28 10.66 -13.46
CA TRP A 44 0.54 9.52 -14.32
C TRP A 44 1.35 9.90 -15.56
N GLU A 45 2.10 8.93 -16.08
CA GLU A 45 2.59 8.99 -17.46
C GLU A 45 1.44 8.83 -18.45
N SER A 46 1.56 9.45 -19.63
CA SER A 46 0.47 9.52 -20.62
C SER A 46 0.06 8.15 -21.19
N ASP A 47 0.95 7.16 -21.13
CA ASP A 47 0.78 5.82 -21.69
C ASP A 47 0.32 4.77 -20.67
N LYS A 48 0.21 5.13 -19.37
CA LYS A 48 -0.13 4.21 -18.26
C LYS A 48 -1.30 3.28 -18.60
N LEU A 49 -2.43 3.85 -19.00
CA LEU A 49 -3.64 3.07 -19.25
C LEU A 49 -3.48 2.12 -20.43
N ALA A 50 -2.83 2.56 -21.51
CA ALA A 50 -2.59 1.73 -22.69
C ALA A 50 -1.69 0.52 -22.34
N ILE A 51 -0.62 0.76 -21.57
CA ILE A 51 0.27 -0.30 -21.08
C ILE A 51 -0.49 -1.32 -20.26
N GLN A 52 -1.32 -0.88 -19.31
CA GLN A 52 -2.02 -1.78 -18.41
C GLN A 52 -3.17 -2.55 -19.10
N LEU A 53 -3.89 -1.91 -20.03
CA LEU A 53 -5.02 -2.54 -20.75
C LEU A 53 -4.58 -3.74 -21.58
N ALA A 54 -3.35 -3.73 -22.13
CA ALA A 54 -2.79 -4.85 -22.90
C ALA A 54 -2.65 -6.16 -22.10
N HIS A 55 -2.74 -6.10 -20.76
CA HIS A 55 -2.58 -7.26 -19.89
C HIS A 55 -3.90 -7.93 -19.48
N PHE A 56 -5.03 -7.46 -19.99
CA PHE A 56 -6.35 -8.01 -19.70
C PHE A 56 -6.89 -8.96 -20.77
N GLU A 57 -6.04 -9.47 -21.67
CA GLU A 57 -6.43 -10.56 -22.58
C GLU A 57 -6.74 -11.85 -21.80
N ASP A 58 -5.94 -12.16 -20.77
CA ASP A 58 -6.22 -13.24 -19.83
C ASP A 58 -7.41 -12.86 -18.93
N GLN A 59 -8.51 -13.62 -19.06
CA GLN A 59 -9.72 -13.40 -18.28
C GLN A 59 -9.53 -13.67 -16.78
N ASN A 60 -8.47 -14.38 -16.38
CA ASN A 60 -8.13 -14.61 -14.97
C ASN A 60 -7.36 -13.44 -14.34
N VAL A 61 -6.93 -12.44 -15.12
CA VAL A 61 -6.30 -11.24 -14.60
C VAL A 61 -7.38 -10.30 -14.05
N GLY A 62 -7.37 -10.15 -12.74
CA GLY A 62 -8.31 -9.29 -12.03
C GLY A 62 -7.81 -7.86 -11.83
N LEU A 63 -6.48 -7.70 -11.75
CA LEU A 63 -5.81 -6.43 -11.51
C LEU A 63 -4.46 -6.42 -12.22
N VAL A 64 -4.12 -5.29 -12.81
CA VAL A 64 -2.79 -4.98 -13.33
C VAL A 64 -2.22 -3.85 -12.48
N CYS A 65 -1.03 -4.01 -11.94
CA CYS A 65 -0.32 -2.91 -11.28
C CYS A 65 1.06 -2.70 -11.88
N THR A 66 1.53 -1.46 -11.81
CA THR A 66 2.83 -1.06 -12.36
C THR A 66 3.79 -0.64 -11.25
N ASN A 67 4.96 -0.14 -11.65
CA ASN A 67 5.84 0.58 -10.74
C ASN A 67 5.55 2.09 -10.77
N TYR A 68 6.03 2.78 -9.75
CA TYR A 68 5.90 4.23 -9.64
C TYR A 68 7.17 4.83 -9.04
N ASN A 69 7.39 6.11 -9.28
CA ASN A 69 8.42 6.87 -8.58
C ASN A 69 7.84 7.48 -7.30
N VAL A 70 8.64 7.51 -6.24
CA VAL A 70 8.39 8.38 -5.08
C VAL A 70 9.15 9.68 -5.34
N PHE A 71 8.42 10.77 -5.57
CA PHE A 71 8.95 12.12 -5.76
C PHE A 71 8.94 12.87 -4.43
N TYR A 72 10.12 13.20 -3.90
CA TYR A 72 10.28 13.90 -2.63
C TYR A 72 10.22 15.40 -2.84
N GLU A 73 9.04 16.01 -2.63
CA GLU A 73 8.78 17.41 -2.98
C GLU A 73 9.77 18.38 -2.32
N GLY A 74 10.01 18.24 -1.02
CA GLY A 74 10.95 19.10 -0.29
C GLY A 74 12.42 18.91 -0.67
N ALA A 75 12.77 17.84 -1.40
CA ALA A 75 14.13 17.51 -1.76
C ALA A 75 14.42 17.55 -3.27
N GLY A 76 13.38 17.64 -4.11
CA GLY A 76 13.50 17.79 -5.56
C GLY A 76 14.05 16.57 -6.31
N TRP A 77 13.97 15.37 -5.73
CA TRP A 77 14.44 14.13 -6.36
C TRP A 77 13.38 13.02 -6.31
N ALA A 78 13.50 12.07 -7.25
CA ALA A 78 12.63 10.90 -7.33
C ALA A 78 13.44 9.61 -7.43
N ARG A 79 12.81 8.50 -7.04
CA ARG A 79 13.33 7.14 -7.25
C ARG A 79 12.20 6.15 -7.43
N PRO A 80 12.43 5.00 -8.08
CA PRO A 80 11.42 3.96 -8.15
C PRO A 80 11.09 3.44 -6.74
N PHE A 81 9.80 3.16 -6.50
CA PHE A 81 9.34 2.54 -5.26
C PHE A 81 9.89 1.13 -5.11
N TRP A 82 9.83 0.34 -6.19
CA TRP A 82 10.34 -1.03 -6.22
C TRP A 82 11.57 -1.14 -7.11
N SER A 83 12.61 -1.81 -6.62
CA SER A 83 13.79 -2.16 -7.41
C SER A 83 13.74 -3.62 -7.86
N GLY A 84 13.94 -3.88 -9.15
CA GLY A 84 13.93 -5.23 -9.71
C GLY A 84 12.56 -5.64 -10.25
N LEU A 85 12.38 -6.94 -10.45
CA LEU A 85 11.16 -7.51 -11.01
C LEU A 85 10.12 -7.75 -9.90
N LYS A 86 8.91 -7.23 -10.09
CA LYS A 86 7.77 -7.55 -9.23
C LYS A 86 7.25 -8.96 -9.58
N PRO A 87 6.81 -9.75 -8.58
CA PRO A 87 6.14 -11.03 -8.83
C PRO A 87 4.83 -10.80 -9.60
N SER A 88 4.41 -11.74 -10.44
CA SER A 88 3.18 -11.64 -11.25
C SER A 88 2.41 -12.97 -11.25
N GLY A 89 1.08 -12.93 -11.40
CA GLY A 89 0.19 -14.09 -11.37
C GLY A 89 -0.53 -14.26 -10.03
N PHE A 90 -0.55 -15.48 -9.49
CA PHE A 90 -1.15 -15.77 -8.17
C PHE A 90 -0.14 -15.47 -7.05
N ILE A 91 -0.06 -14.20 -6.68
CA ILE A 91 1.03 -13.64 -5.86
C ILE A 91 0.65 -13.32 -4.41
N LEU A 92 -0.44 -13.90 -3.89
CA LEU A 92 -0.88 -13.64 -2.51
C LEU A 92 0.25 -13.86 -1.48
N LYS A 93 1.01 -14.95 -1.64
CA LYS A 93 2.14 -15.26 -0.75
C LYS A 93 3.20 -14.16 -0.80
N ASP A 94 3.50 -13.62 -1.98
CA ASP A 94 4.48 -12.56 -2.15
C ASP A 94 3.98 -11.25 -1.52
N LEU A 95 2.72 -10.88 -1.76
CA LEU A 95 2.10 -9.69 -1.16
C LEU A 95 2.05 -9.74 0.37
N LEU A 96 1.79 -10.91 0.96
CA LEU A 96 1.81 -11.10 2.41
C LEU A 96 3.20 -10.92 3.02
N ASN A 97 4.26 -11.19 2.25
CA ASN A 97 5.64 -11.06 2.73
C ASN A 97 6.21 -9.66 2.49
N ASP A 98 5.87 -9.06 1.35
CA ASP A 98 6.37 -7.75 0.95
C ASP A 98 5.33 -7.06 0.05
N TYR A 99 4.45 -6.27 0.67
CA TYR A 99 3.37 -5.59 -0.04
C TYR A 99 3.92 -4.44 -0.89
N HIS A 100 3.68 -4.49 -2.20
CA HIS A 100 4.33 -3.60 -3.16
C HIS A 100 3.40 -3.01 -4.23
N VAL A 101 2.09 -3.06 -3.98
CA VAL A 101 1.07 -2.45 -4.83
C VAL A 101 0.79 -1.06 -4.30
N GLY A 102 0.82 -0.05 -5.17
CA GLY A 102 0.42 1.32 -4.81
C GLY A 102 -0.89 1.66 -5.50
N LEU A 103 -1.83 2.28 -4.80
CA LEU A 103 -3.13 2.63 -5.38
C LEU A 103 -3.03 3.37 -6.72
N LEU A 104 -2.13 4.37 -6.84
CA LEU A 104 -1.93 5.11 -8.08
C LEU A 104 -1.53 4.23 -9.28
N THR A 105 -1.05 3.01 -9.04
CA THR A 105 -0.63 2.09 -10.10
C THR A 105 -1.66 1.05 -10.46
N ILE A 106 -2.76 0.90 -9.73
CA ILE A 106 -3.73 -0.17 -10.03
C ILE A 106 -4.63 0.20 -11.22
N LEU A 107 -4.94 -0.81 -12.02
CA LEU A 107 -6.05 -0.86 -12.95
C LEU A 107 -6.71 -2.23 -12.73
N PHE A 108 -8.00 -2.30 -12.45
CA PHE A 108 -8.71 -3.57 -12.23
C PHE A 108 -10.04 -3.63 -12.96
N ARG A 109 -10.55 -4.84 -13.21
CA ARG A 109 -11.89 -5.03 -13.79
C ARG A 109 -12.95 -4.68 -12.75
N ARG A 110 -14.00 -3.96 -13.15
CA ARG A 110 -15.17 -3.76 -12.31
C ARG A 110 -15.74 -5.09 -11.80
N SER A 111 -15.76 -6.12 -12.64
CA SER A 111 -16.26 -7.44 -12.26
C SER A 111 -15.49 -8.08 -11.10
N THR A 112 -14.18 -7.85 -10.97
CA THR A 112 -13.41 -8.36 -9.82
C THR A 112 -13.74 -7.57 -8.55
N TYR A 113 -13.90 -6.25 -8.66
CA TYR A 113 -14.40 -5.43 -7.57
C TYR A 113 -15.79 -5.88 -7.09
N ASP A 114 -16.73 -6.08 -8.00
CA ASP A 114 -18.09 -6.53 -7.68
C ASP A 114 -18.07 -7.93 -7.03
N SER A 115 -17.25 -8.85 -7.54
CA SER A 115 -17.14 -10.22 -7.00
C SER A 115 -16.62 -10.27 -5.56
N LEU A 116 -15.87 -9.24 -5.14
CA LEU A 116 -15.27 -9.13 -3.81
C LEU A 116 -16.09 -8.26 -2.84
N GLY A 117 -17.22 -7.72 -3.27
CA GLY A 117 -18.02 -6.78 -2.47
C GLY A 117 -17.39 -5.39 -2.31
N GLY A 118 -16.45 -5.03 -3.18
CA GLY A 118 -15.77 -3.73 -3.19
C GLY A 118 -14.63 -3.56 -2.18
N PHE A 119 -14.24 -2.31 -1.91
CA PHE A 119 -13.32 -2.00 -0.82
C PHE A 119 -14.02 -2.16 0.52
N ASP A 120 -13.31 -2.63 1.53
CA ASP A 120 -13.84 -2.65 2.89
C ASP A 120 -13.86 -1.23 3.46
N SER A 121 -15.07 -0.68 3.59
CA SER A 121 -15.31 0.69 4.06
C SER A 121 -14.90 0.95 5.51
N ARG A 122 -14.56 -0.09 6.29
CA ARG A 122 -14.00 0.05 7.64
C ARG A 122 -12.60 0.67 7.62
N TYR A 123 -11.87 0.50 6.52
CA TYR A 123 -10.49 0.98 6.42
C TYR A 123 -10.42 2.41 5.90
N HIS A 124 -9.46 3.16 6.45
CA HIS A 124 -9.09 4.49 6.02
C HIS A 124 -7.74 4.46 5.30
N VAL A 125 -6.77 3.69 5.78
CA VAL A 125 -5.41 3.68 5.23
C VAL A 125 -5.16 2.44 4.36
N ILE A 126 -5.44 1.23 4.87
CA ILE A 126 -4.99 -0.03 4.25
C ILE A 126 -5.95 -0.62 3.20
N GLY A 127 -7.02 0.07 2.82
CA GLY A 127 -8.09 -0.54 2.01
C GLY A 127 -7.63 -1.05 0.62
N ASP A 128 -6.60 -0.46 0.02
CA ASP A 128 -5.99 -0.90 -1.24
C ASP A 128 -5.14 -2.16 -1.03
N MET A 129 -4.44 -2.25 0.11
CA MET A 129 -3.78 -3.47 0.56
C MET A 129 -4.77 -4.60 0.79
N ASP A 130 -5.82 -4.36 1.56
CA ASP A 130 -6.89 -5.32 1.81
C ASP A 130 -7.50 -5.81 0.49
N PHE A 131 -7.93 -4.89 -0.38
CA PHE A 131 -8.53 -5.22 -1.66
C PHE A 131 -7.59 -6.02 -2.56
N SER A 132 -6.33 -5.61 -2.67
CA SER A 132 -5.33 -6.31 -3.49
C SER A 132 -5.06 -7.73 -2.97
N MET A 133 -5.02 -7.91 -1.64
CA MET A 133 -4.82 -9.23 -1.04
C MET A 133 -6.05 -10.12 -1.22
N ARG A 134 -7.27 -9.62 -0.98
CA ARG A 134 -8.51 -10.38 -1.26
C ARG A 134 -8.62 -10.76 -2.73
N LEU A 135 -8.23 -9.86 -3.64
CA LEU A 135 -8.20 -10.14 -5.07
C LEU A 135 -7.18 -11.23 -5.41
N ALA A 136 -5.98 -11.18 -4.83
CA ALA A 136 -4.93 -12.18 -5.03
C ALA A 136 -5.28 -13.59 -4.51
N GLU A 137 -6.30 -13.73 -3.66
CA GLU A 137 -6.82 -15.04 -3.22
C GLU A 137 -7.51 -15.82 -4.36
N GLN A 138 -8.04 -15.11 -5.38
CA GLN A 138 -8.90 -15.72 -6.41
C GLN A 138 -8.51 -15.35 -7.85
N TRP A 139 -7.81 -14.24 -8.03
CA TRP A 139 -7.48 -13.67 -9.34
C TRP A 139 -5.97 -13.50 -9.49
N LYS A 140 -5.51 -13.55 -10.74
CA LYS A 140 -4.13 -13.17 -11.05
C LYS A 140 -3.99 -11.65 -10.93
N ILE A 141 -2.88 -11.23 -10.33
CA ILE A 141 -2.39 -9.85 -10.40
C ILE A 141 -1.24 -9.82 -11.40
N GLN A 142 -1.43 -9.11 -12.51
CA GLN A 142 -0.35 -8.90 -13.47
C GLN A 142 0.50 -7.71 -13.04
N THR A 143 1.82 -7.88 -12.97
CA THR A 143 2.73 -6.78 -12.65
C THR A 143 3.54 -6.33 -13.87
N VAL A 144 3.63 -5.01 -14.04
CA VAL A 144 4.42 -4.37 -15.10
C VAL A 144 5.52 -3.56 -14.42
N ASN A 145 6.79 -3.85 -14.73
CA ASN A 145 7.92 -3.21 -14.03
C ASN A 145 8.16 -1.75 -14.45
N GLN A 146 7.54 -1.31 -15.55
CA GLN A 146 7.65 0.06 -16.03
C GLN A 146 7.09 1.04 -14.98
N VAL A 147 7.81 2.15 -14.81
CA VAL A 147 7.36 3.29 -14.02
C VAL A 147 6.43 4.12 -14.89
N VAL A 148 5.16 4.21 -14.50
CA VAL A 148 4.12 4.94 -15.26
C VAL A 148 3.30 5.88 -14.37
N ALA A 149 3.75 6.10 -13.14
CA ALA A 149 3.10 6.95 -12.16
C ALA A 149 4.13 7.53 -11.18
N HIS A 150 3.77 8.63 -10.54
CA HIS A 150 4.62 9.34 -9.58
C HIS A 150 3.79 9.70 -8.36
N TYR A 151 4.22 9.16 -7.21
CA TYR A 151 3.68 9.46 -5.90
C TYR A 151 4.39 10.66 -5.31
N ARG A 152 3.66 11.73 -4.96
CA ARG A 152 4.25 12.91 -4.33
C ARG A 152 4.38 12.73 -2.82
N LYS A 153 5.62 12.66 -2.35
CA LYS A 153 5.95 12.59 -0.93
C LYS A 153 6.20 13.98 -0.33
N HIS A 154 5.36 14.36 0.64
CA HIS A 154 5.40 15.58 1.43
C HIS A 154 4.98 15.31 2.91
N THR A 155 5.13 16.29 3.78
CA THR A 155 4.96 16.11 5.24
C THR A 155 3.51 15.96 5.70
N THR A 156 2.55 16.22 4.81
CA THR A 156 1.11 16.21 5.09
C THR A 156 0.38 15.13 4.29
N ASN A 157 1.11 14.16 3.71
CA ASN A 157 0.46 12.98 3.13
C ASN A 157 -0.36 12.27 4.22
N GLU A 158 -1.55 11.79 3.87
CA GLU A 158 -2.45 11.09 4.80
C GLU A 158 -1.77 9.90 5.46
N SER A 159 -0.95 9.15 4.71
CA SER A 159 -0.17 8.01 5.20
C SER A 159 0.84 8.37 6.31
N GLU A 160 1.42 9.57 6.28
CA GLU A 160 2.34 10.05 7.31
C GLU A 160 1.58 10.54 8.55
N LEU A 161 0.42 11.18 8.37
CA LEU A 161 -0.42 11.68 9.47
C LEU A 161 -1.17 10.55 10.20
N LYS A 162 -1.49 9.45 9.49
CA LYS A 162 -2.32 8.35 9.99
C LYS A 162 -1.55 7.06 10.29
N ARG A 163 -0.24 7.14 10.57
CA ARG A 163 0.61 5.96 10.89
C ARG A 163 0.07 5.07 12.02
N ASN A 164 -0.51 5.66 13.06
CA ASN A 164 -1.13 4.88 14.14
C ASN A 164 -2.38 4.14 13.66
N MET A 165 -3.20 4.78 12.83
CA MET A 165 -4.39 4.17 12.25
C MET A 165 -4.01 3.03 11.29
N TYR A 166 -2.98 3.22 10.46
CA TYR A 166 -2.40 2.16 9.64
C TYR A 166 -2.06 0.91 10.48
N LEU A 167 -1.38 1.10 11.62
CA LEU A 167 -0.98 0.00 12.49
C LEU A 167 -2.19 -0.73 13.11
N GLU A 168 -3.19 0.01 13.58
CA GLU A 168 -4.40 -0.58 14.17
C GLU A 168 -5.24 -1.31 13.12
N GLU A 169 -5.40 -0.74 11.92
CA GLU A 169 -6.07 -1.42 10.80
C GLU A 169 -5.31 -2.69 10.40
N LEU A 170 -3.98 -2.64 10.32
CA LEU A 170 -3.15 -3.79 9.96
C LEU A 170 -3.27 -4.92 10.98
N LYS A 171 -3.37 -4.61 12.28
CA LYS A 171 -3.61 -5.59 13.35
C LYS A 171 -4.94 -6.29 13.18
N ILE A 172 -6.02 -5.52 13.00
CA ILE A 172 -7.37 -6.06 12.77
C ILE A 172 -7.36 -6.96 11.55
N TRP A 173 -6.82 -6.47 10.44
CA TRP A 173 -6.70 -7.22 9.20
C TRP A 173 -5.93 -8.53 9.38
N THR A 174 -4.81 -8.50 10.11
CA THR A 174 -3.96 -9.68 10.34
C THR A 174 -4.68 -10.75 11.16
N VAL A 175 -5.46 -10.37 12.17
CA VAL A 175 -6.28 -11.31 12.95
C VAL A 175 -7.33 -11.98 12.07
N GLU A 176 -8.04 -11.20 11.24
CA GLU A 176 -9.04 -11.71 10.31
C GLU A 176 -8.41 -12.63 9.24
N ALA A 177 -7.26 -12.21 8.68
CA ALA A 177 -6.52 -12.97 7.68
C ALA A 177 -6.01 -14.31 8.22
N LYS A 178 -5.61 -14.38 9.50
CA LYS A 178 -5.21 -15.65 10.13
C LYS A 178 -6.34 -16.68 10.19
N VAL A 179 -7.55 -16.22 10.46
CA VAL A 179 -8.73 -17.09 10.45
C VAL A 179 -9.05 -17.54 9.03
N ARG A 180 -8.99 -16.62 8.06
CA ARG A 180 -9.35 -16.85 6.66
C ARG A 180 -8.35 -17.74 5.91
N LEU A 181 -7.04 -17.47 6.02
CA LEU A 181 -6.01 -18.04 5.16
C LEU A 181 -5.40 -19.37 5.67
N LYS A 182 -5.68 -19.78 6.92
CA LYS A 182 -5.24 -21.06 7.55
C LYS A 182 -3.76 -21.43 7.26
N GLN A 183 -3.37 -22.70 7.48
CA GLN A 183 -1.97 -23.17 7.56
C GLN A 183 -1.10 -22.86 6.32
N THR A 184 -1.70 -22.75 5.13
CA THR A 184 -0.99 -22.56 3.84
C THR A 184 -0.14 -21.29 3.79
N HIS A 185 -0.49 -20.26 4.58
CA HIS A 185 0.25 -18.99 4.64
C HIS A 185 0.79 -18.65 6.03
N SER A 186 0.86 -19.64 6.93
CA SER A 186 1.30 -19.46 8.33
C SER A 186 2.64 -18.69 8.45
N LEU A 187 3.62 -19.00 7.61
CA LEU A 187 4.91 -18.29 7.61
C LEU A 187 4.80 -16.82 7.20
N SER A 188 4.05 -16.52 6.13
CA SER A 188 3.86 -15.13 5.70
C SER A 188 3.07 -14.31 6.72
N LEU A 189 2.07 -14.92 7.36
CA LEU A 189 1.31 -14.28 8.43
C LEU A 189 2.18 -14.01 9.67
N MET A 190 3.12 -14.90 10.01
CA MET A 190 4.11 -14.64 11.06
C MET A 190 5.06 -13.48 10.70
N ASN A 191 5.40 -13.30 9.42
CA ASN A 191 6.19 -12.15 8.98
C ASN A 191 5.41 -10.84 9.13
N LEU A 192 4.12 -10.85 8.86
CA LEU A 192 3.24 -9.70 9.07
C LEU A 192 3.13 -9.32 10.56
N GLU A 193 3.06 -10.31 11.46
CA GLU A 193 3.11 -10.06 12.90
C GLU A 193 4.43 -9.43 13.34
N LYS A 194 5.56 -9.90 12.80
CA LYS A 194 6.87 -9.27 13.06
C LYS A 194 6.91 -7.83 12.56
N LEU A 195 6.27 -7.53 11.41
CA LEU A 195 6.13 -6.15 10.94
C LEU A 195 5.29 -5.31 11.91
N ILE A 196 4.17 -5.82 12.42
CA ILE A 196 3.35 -5.13 13.44
C ILE A 196 4.17 -4.85 14.69
N LEU A 197 4.87 -5.86 15.23
CA LEU A 197 5.72 -5.72 16.42
C LEU A 197 6.84 -4.68 16.20
N TYR A 198 7.42 -4.67 15.00
CA TYR A 198 8.40 -3.66 14.60
C TYR A 198 7.81 -2.26 14.62
N LEU A 199 6.66 -2.04 13.97
CA LEU A 199 5.98 -0.74 13.90
C LEU A 199 5.55 -0.24 15.28
N GLU A 200 5.06 -1.14 16.15
CA GLU A 200 4.80 -0.83 17.56
C GLU A 200 6.07 -0.37 18.30
N GLY A 201 7.18 -1.08 18.07
CA GLY A 201 8.49 -0.70 18.59
C GLY A 201 8.94 0.67 18.08
N GLN A 202 8.79 0.97 16.79
CA GLN A 202 9.13 2.29 16.24
C GLN A 202 8.34 3.40 16.91
N ASN A 203 7.03 3.19 17.09
CA ASN A 203 6.16 4.14 17.78
C ASN A 203 6.58 4.34 19.25
N ALA A 204 7.00 3.28 19.93
CA ALA A 204 7.52 3.36 21.29
C ALA A 204 8.83 4.17 21.36
N VAL A 205 9.76 3.93 20.43
CA VAL A 205 11.02 4.70 20.32
C VAL A 205 10.73 6.18 20.11
N ILE A 206 9.83 6.53 19.17
CA ILE A 206 9.45 7.92 18.89
C ILE A 206 8.85 8.61 20.13
N LYS A 207 8.08 7.88 20.94
CA LYS A 207 7.46 8.39 22.17
C LYS A 207 8.39 8.38 23.39
N GLY A 208 9.58 7.79 23.29
CA GLY A 208 10.48 7.60 24.43
C GLY A 208 10.02 6.54 25.43
N ASP A 209 9.16 5.59 25.02
CA ASP A 209 8.70 4.50 25.88
C ASP A 209 9.71 3.34 25.89
N TYR A 210 10.64 3.38 26.83
CA TYR A 210 11.71 2.39 26.95
C TYR A 210 11.21 0.99 27.28
N LEU A 211 10.16 0.85 28.11
CA LEU A 211 9.64 -0.46 28.52
C LEU A 211 9.00 -1.20 27.35
N ILE A 212 8.16 -0.49 26.58
CA ILE A 212 7.56 -1.07 25.37
C ILE A 212 8.66 -1.37 24.35
N THR A 213 9.62 -0.45 24.16
CA THR A 213 10.75 -0.66 23.22
C THR A 213 11.52 -1.95 23.54
N ILE A 214 11.90 -2.16 24.81
CA ILE A 214 12.63 -3.35 25.25
C ILE A 214 11.78 -4.61 25.06
N THR A 215 10.48 -4.54 25.38
CA THR A 215 9.55 -5.67 25.20
C THR A 215 9.44 -6.07 23.72
N LYS A 216 9.32 -5.09 22.81
CA LYS A 216 9.26 -5.35 21.37
C LYS A 216 10.58 -5.89 20.83
N LEU A 217 11.73 -5.39 21.29
CA LEU A 217 13.03 -5.95 20.95
C LEU A 217 13.13 -7.43 21.35
N TYR A 218 12.71 -7.79 22.56
CA TYR A 218 12.71 -9.19 23.00
C TYR A 218 11.81 -10.06 22.12
N GLN A 219 10.58 -9.61 21.82
CA GLN A 219 9.63 -10.33 20.96
C GLN A 219 10.14 -10.52 19.51
N LEU A 220 10.97 -9.60 19.02
CA LEU A 220 11.52 -9.66 17.67
C LEU A 220 12.80 -10.51 17.57
N PHE A 221 13.44 -10.90 18.68
CA PHE A 221 14.71 -11.59 18.62
C PHE A 221 14.55 -13.10 18.31
N PRO A 222 15.34 -13.69 17.40
CA PRO A 222 16.21 -13.04 16.40
C PRO A 222 15.45 -12.79 15.09
N SER A 223 15.50 -11.56 14.57
CA SER A 223 14.95 -11.22 13.25
C SER A 223 15.63 -9.98 12.65
N ILE A 224 15.45 -9.75 11.35
CA ILE A 224 15.94 -8.52 10.72
C ILE A 224 15.25 -7.28 11.30
N GLN A 225 13.97 -7.40 11.69
CA GLN A 225 13.20 -6.36 12.37
C GLN A 225 13.79 -6.01 13.75
N PHE A 226 14.31 -7.00 14.49
CA PHE A 226 15.05 -6.74 15.73
C PHE A 226 16.23 -5.82 15.48
N PHE A 227 17.09 -6.14 14.50
CA PHE A 227 18.26 -5.32 14.20
C PHE A 227 17.86 -3.89 13.75
N LYS A 228 16.82 -3.77 12.93
CA LYS A 228 16.30 -2.46 12.51
C LYS A 228 15.82 -1.63 13.71
N LEU A 229 15.01 -2.22 14.60
CA LEU A 229 14.50 -1.52 15.78
C LEU A 229 15.62 -1.18 16.77
N PHE A 230 16.58 -2.09 16.96
CA PHE A 230 17.71 -1.88 17.85
C PHE A 230 18.56 -0.68 17.41
N LEU A 231 18.88 -0.59 16.12
CA LEU A 231 19.60 0.56 15.58
C LEU A 231 18.80 1.85 15.74
N GLN A 232 17.49 1.83 15.54
CA GLN A 232 16.65 3.02 15.78
C GLN A 232 16.62 3.46 17.24
N ALA A 233 16.60 2.50 18.17
CA ALA A 233 16.56 2.78 19.59
C ALA A 233 17.89 3.30 20.16
N THR A 234 19.01 3.05 19.46
CA THR A 234 20.37 3.32 19.97
C THR A 234 21.11 4.41 19.21
N LEU A 235 20.80 4.64 17.93
CA LEU A 235 21.50 5.65 17.12
C LEU A 235 20.90 7.05 17.30
N PRO A 236 21.72 8.12 17.22
CA PRO A 236 21.21 9.49 17.17
C PRO A 236 20.26 9.71 15.99
N SER A 237 19.22 10.52 16.18
CA SER A 237 18.22 10.84 15.15
C SER A 237 18.84 11.43 13.87
N SER A 238 19.92 12.21 14.00
CA SER A 238 20.69 12.74 12.86
C SER A 238 21.28 11.64 11.98
N LEU A 239 21.79 10.56 12.58
CA LEU A 239 22.35 9.42 11.87
C LEU A 239 21.25 8.56 11.23
N ILE A 240 20.13 8.35 11.93
CA ILE A 240 18.96 7.65 11.36
C ILE A 240 18.44 8.38 10.12
N ASN A 241 18.31 9.71 10.20
CA ASN A 241 17.87 10.53 9.08
C ASN A 241 18.84 10.46 7.89
N PHE A 242 20.15 10.45 8.16
CA PHE A 242 21.17 10.26 7.13
C PHE A 242 21.08 8.87 6.47
N LEU A 243 20.97 7.80 7.25
CA LEU A 243 20.84 6.43 6.74
C LEU A 243 19.57 6.23 5.91
N ASN A 244 18.47 6.89 6.28
CA ASN A 244 17.24 6.87 5.52
C ASN A 244 17.38 7.55 4.16
N LYS A 245 18.10 8.68 4.07
CA LYS A 245 18.36 9.35 2.79
C LYS A 245 19.15 8.49 1.80
N ILE A 246 20.05 7.63 2.28
CA ILE A 246 20.97 6.88 1.42
C ILE A 246 20.40 5.50 1.03
N LYS A 247 19.75 4.78 1.95
CA LYS A 247 19.37 3.38 1.72
C LYS A 247 17.98 2.98 2.22
N HIS A 248 17.20 3.88 2.84
CA HIS A 248 15.91 3.50 3.45
C HIS A 248 16.01 2.24 4.32
N ILE A 249 17.04 2.16 5.17
CA ILE A 249 17.30 0.98 6.01
C ILE A 249 16.12 0.71 6.96
N PHE A 250 15.35 1.75 7.30
CA PHE A 250 14.36 1.75 8.37
C PHE A 250 12.91 2.00 7.94
N PHE A 251 12.67 2.28 6.65
CA PHE A 251 11.34 2.53 6.06
C PHE A 251 11.15 1.72 4.78
#